data_AF-A0AAV0G1V8-F1
#
_entry.id   AF-A0AAV0G1V8-F1
#
_cell.length_a   1.000
_cell.length_b   1.000
_cell.length_c   1.000
_cell.angle_alpha   90.00
_cell.angle_beta   90.00
_cell.angle_gamma   90.00
#
_symmetry.space_group_name_H-M   'P 1'
#
loop_
_entity.id
_entity.type
_entity.pdbx_description
1 polymer ?
#
loop_
_entity_poly.entity_id
_entity_poly.type
_entity_poly.pdbx_seq_one_letter_code
_entity_poly.pdbx_strand_id
1 'polypeptide(L)'
;MEHLIVHLPYEALTAGPIFYRWMYRFERFLGELKKKVTNKAHVQASICQAYIQQEISTFSSFYFEREVITRRKRPARNDDIGEDLYENVVSIFNYPGRGRGASTRHYILGEELKIAHTYILMNCPEIIPFYNEFRASLSELPDNEIDGLVDSHFATWYKYQVYRYQQTLYISLSNIF
;
A
#
# COMPACT_ATOMS: atom_id res chain seq x y z
N MET A 1 -7.21 -19.10 -17.03
CA MET A 1 -8.48 -18.34 -17.09
C MET A 1 -8.12 -16.88 -17.18
N GLU A 2 -7.90 -16.38 -18.40
CA GLU A 2 -7.30 -15.06 -18.65
C GLU A 2 -8.29 -14.05 -19.24
N HIS A 3 -9.59 -14.34 -19.25
CA HIS A 3 -10.61 -13.38 -19.70
C HIS A 3 -11.78 -13.37 -18.73
N LEU A 4 -11.74 -12.50 -17.71
CA LEU A 4 -12.88 -12.35 -16.80
C LEU A 4 -13.27 -10.90 -16.54
N ILE A 5 -12.36 -9.93 -16.65
CA ILE A 5 -12.62 -8.57 -16.13
C ILE A 5 -13.61 -7.77 -17.00
N VAL A 6 -13.68 -8.02 -18.32
CA VAL A 6 -14.46 -7.18 -19.25
C VAL A 6 -15.97 -7.49 -19.23
N HIS A 7 -16.38 -8.71 -18.86
CA HIS A 7 -17.79 -9.13 -18.93
C HIS A 7 -18.59 -8.98 -17.62
N LEU A 8 -17.93 -8.67 -16.48
CA LEU A 8 -18.62 -8.48 -15.19
C LEU A 8 -19.77 -7.47 -15.25
N PRO A 9 -19.59 -6.25 -15.79
CA PRO A 9 -20.61 -5.21 -15.64
C PRO A 9 -21.89 -5.59 -16.38
N TYR A 10 -21.75 -6.23 -17.55
CA TYR A 10 -22.86 -6.66 -18.38
C TYR A 10 -23.60 -7.87 -17.79
N GLU A 11 -22.86 -8.84 -17.24
CA GLU A 11 -23.45 -9.96 -16.52
C GLU A 11 -24.21 -9.50 -15.28
N ALA A 12 -23.67 -8.53 -14.51
CA ALA A 12 -24.35 -7.96 -13.35
C ALA A 12 -25.70 -7.31 -13.71
N LEU A 13 -25.69 -6.54 -14.80
CA LEU A 13 -26.85 -5.76 -15.26
C LEU A 13 -27.99 -6.69 -15.74
N THR A 14 -27.65 -7.77 -16.43
CA THR A 14 -28.63 -8.70 -17.02
C THR A 14 -29.13 -9.76 -16.05
N ALA A 15 -28.29 -10.19 -15.10
CA ALA A 15 -28.55 -11.34 -14.25
C ALA A 15 -28.85 -11.02 -12.79
N GLY A 16 -28.60 -9.79 -12.34
CA GLY A 16 -28.58 -9.45 -10.92
C GLY A 16 -27.30 -9.94 -10.21
N PRO A 17 -27.33 -10.12 -8.88
CA PRO A 17 -26.13 -10.41 -8.08
C PRO A 17 -25.33 -11.62 -8.58
N ILE A 18 -24.11 -11.34 -9.02
CA ILE A 18 -23.24 -12.26 -9.77
C ILE A 18 -22.76 -13.47 -8.94
N PHE A 19 -22.89 -13.41 -7.61
CA PHE A 19 -22.20 -14.30 -6.67
C PHE A 19 -22.45 -15.81 -6.83
N TYR A 20 -23.60 -16.22 -7.36
CA TYR A 20 -23.92 -17.64 -7.56
C TYR A 20 -23.80 -18.13 -9.01
N ARG A 21 -23.68 -17.22 -9.98
CA ARG A 21 -23.53 -17.58 -11.41
C ARG A 21 -22.09 -17.80 -11.82
N TRP A 22 -21.15 -17.41 -10.98
CA TRP A 22 -19.73 -17.51 -11.24
C TRP A 22 -19.14 -18.85 -10.80
N MET A 23 -18.55 -19.55 -11.77
CA MET A 23 -17.78 -20.75 -11.51
C MET A 23 -16.60 -20.50 -10.57
N TYR A 24 -16.06 -19.28 -10.54
CA TYR A 24 -14.88 -18.93 -9.75
C TYR A 24 -14.97 -19.36 -8.27
N ARG A 25 -16.13 -19.21 -7.62
CA ARG A 25 -16.32 -19.63 -6.22
C ARG A 25 -16.24 -21.16 -6.06
N PHE A 26 -16.84 -21.89 -6.98
CA PHE A 26 -16.81 -23.36 -6.99
C PHE A 26 -15.41 -23.88 -7.33
N GLU A 27 -14.72 -23.27 -8.30
CA GLU A 27 -13.36 -23.64 -8.70
C GLU A 27 -12.34 -23.36 -7.60
N ARG A 28 -12.46 -22.23 -6.89
CA ARG A 28 -11.67 -21.92 -5.70
C ARG A 28 -11.84 -23.01 -4.64
N PHE A 29 -13.09 -23.38 -4.34
CA PHE A 29 -13.40 -24.43 -3.37
C PHE A 29 -12.84 -25.79 -3.79
N LEU A 30 -13.03 -26.19 -5.06
CA LEU A 30 -12.43 -27.41 -5.61
C LEU A 30 -10.90 -27.37 -5.57
N GLY A 31 -10.29 -26.21 -5.80
CA GLY A 31 -8.86 -25.99 -5.66
C GLY A 31 -8.37 -26.19 -4.22
N GLU A 32 -9.14 -25.78 -3.22
CA GLU A 32 -8.85 -26.07 -1.81
C GLU A 32 -8.99 -27.54 -1.47
N LEU A 33 -10.06 -28.20 -1.95
CA LEU A 33 -10.24 -29.64 -1.77
C LEU A 33 -9.08 -30.43 -2.41
N LYS A 34 -8.65 -30.06 -3.62
CA LYS A 34 -7.49 -30.68 -4.29
C LYS A 34 -6.21 -30.57 -3.46
N LYS A 35 -5.98 -29.43 -2.79
CA LYS A 35 -4.82 -29.26 -1.89
C LYS A 35 -4.89 -30.14 -0.65
N LYS A 36 -6.09 -30.56 -0.23
CA LYS A 36 -6.30 -31.46 0.92
C LYS A 36 -6.06 -32.93 0.59
N VAL A 37 -5.95 -33.31 -0.69
CA VAL A 37 -5.70 -34.68 -1.12
C VAL A 37 -4.20 -35.00 -1.04
N THR A 38 -3.77 -35.54 0.09
CA THR A 38 -2.41 -36.07 0.30
C THR A 38 -2.26 -37.49 -0.22
N ASN A 39 -3.31 -38.32 -0.10
CA ASN A 39 -3.35 -39.69 -0.61
C ASN A 39 -4.37 -39.82 -1.75
N LYS A 40 -3.88 -40.01 -2.99
CA LYS A 40 -4.73 -40.16 -4.18
C LYS A 40 -5.44 -41.51 -4.26
N ALA A 41 -4.96 -42.54 -3.58
CA ALA A 41 -5.65 -43.84 -3.52
C ALA A 41 -6.93 -43.77 -2.67
N HIS A 42 -6.97 -42.86 -1.69
CA HIS A 42 -8.11 -42.65 -0.79
C HIS A 42 -8.47 -41.17 -0.67
N VAL A 43 -8.95 -40.59 -1.77
CA VAL A 43 -9.25 -39.15 -1.88
C VAL A 43 -10.20 -38.66 -0.79
N GLN A 44 -11.31 -39.38 -0.57
CA GLN A 44 -12.32 -38.98 0.41
C GLN A 44 -11.77 -38.98 1.84
N ALA A 45 -11.10 -40.06 2.24
CA ALA A 45 -10.50 -40.18 3.56
C ALA A 45 -9.42 -39.11 3.79
N SER A 46 -8.60 -38.84 2.77
CA SER A 46 -7.57 -37.80 2.82
C SER A 46 -8.15 -36.40 3.05
N ILE A 47 -9.26 -36.07 2.35
CA ILE A 47 -9.98 -34.81 2.56
C ILE A 47 -10.56 -34.74 3.98
N CYS A 48 -11.24 -35.78 4.45
CA CYS A 48 -11.80 -35.83 5.81
C CYS A 48 -10.72 -35.62 6.88
N GLN A 49 -9.59 -36.31 6.75
CA GLN A 49 -8.47 -36.18 7.67
C GLN A 49 -7.90 -34.74 7.68
N ALA A 50 -7.72 -34.15 6.50
CA ALA A 50 -7.25 -32.77 6.39
C ALA A 50 -8.24 -31.77 7.02
N TYR A 51 -9.56 -32.01 6.92
CA TYR A 51 -10.57 -31.21 7.61
C TYR A 51 -10.46 -31.32 9.14
N ILE A 52 -10.33 -32.53 9.68
CA ILE A 52 -10.16 -32.75 11.13
C ILE A 52 -8.91 -32.02 11.63
N GLN A 53 -7.78 -32.16 10.95
CA GLN A 53 -6.54 -31.44 11.30
C GLN A 53 -6.73 -29.91 11.22
N GLN A 54 -7.48 -29.45 10.22
CA GLN A 54 -7.82 -28.05 10.04
C GLN A 54 -8.65 -27.50 11.21
N GLU A 55 -9.62 -28.26 11.71
CA GLU A 55 -10.46 -27.89 12.84
C GLU A 55 -9.67 -27.88 14.14
N ILE A 56 -8.90 -28.94 14.41
CA ILE A 56 -8.03 -29.04 15.59
C ILE A 56 -7.06 -27.85 15.63
N SER A 57 -6.37 -27.56 14.52
CA SER A 57 -5.45 -26.41 14.44
C SER A 57 -6.16 -25.08 14.70
N THR A 58 -7.41 -24.93 14.22
CA THR A 58 -8.20 -23.73 14.48
C THR A 58 -8.62 -23.63 15.94
N PHE A 59 -9.01 -24.74 16.56
CA PHE A 59 -9.38 -24.80 17.96
C PHE A 59 -8.18 -24.52 18.88
N SER A 60 -7.03 -25.14 18.61
CA SER A 60 -5.79 -24.89 19.35
C SER A 60 -5.33 -23.42 19.23
N SER A 61 -5.61 -22.75 18.10
CA SER A 61 -5.21 -21.36 17.89
C SER A 61 -5.78 -20.35 18.89
N PHE A 62 -6.89 -20.69 19.57
CA PHE A 62 -7.49 -19.86 20.61
C PHE A 62 -6.72 -19.88 21.93
N TYR A 63 -5.94 -20.93 22.17
CA TYR A 63 -5.16 -21.08 23.41
C TYR A 63 -3.75 -20.50 23.29
N PHE A 64 -3.30 -20.18 22.07
CA PHE A 64 -2.00 -19.54 21.86
C PHE A 64 -2.09 -18.02 22.03
N GLU A 65 -1.01 -17.45 22.54
CA GLU A 65 -0.79 -16.00 22.66
C GLU A 65 -0.98 -15.27 21.32
N ARG A 66 -1.21 -13.96 21.39
CA ARG A 66 -1.56 -13.14 20.21
C ARG A 66 -0.46 -13.15 19.15
N GLU A 67 0.79 -13.17 19.58
CA GLU A 67 1.98 -13.10 18.74
C GLU A 67 2.26 -14.41 17.98
N VAL A 68 1.68 -15.53 18.41
CA VAL A 68 1.87 -16.82 17.73
C VAL A 68 1.13 -16.85 16.41
N ILE A 69 1.89 -16.92 15.32
CA ILE A 69 1.35 -17.03 13.96
C ILE A 69 0.72 -18.41 13.76
N THR A 70 -0.61 -18.46 13.70
CA THR A 70 -1.39 -19.67 13.42
C THR A 70 -2.05 -19.58 12.06
N ARG A 71 -2.58 -20.67 11.50
CA ARG A 71 -3.27 -20.60 10.19
C ARG A 71 -4.42 -19.58 10.17
N ARG A 72 -5.12 -19.40 11.29
CA ARG A 72 -6.21 -18.42 11.43
C ARG A 72 -5.70 -16.98 11.54
N LYS A 73 -4.64 -16.77 12.33
CA LYS A 73 -4.05 -15.43 12.55
C LYS A 73 -3.07 -15.04 11.44
N ARG A 74 -2.70 -15.99 10.57
CA ARG A 74 -1.77 -15.76 9.46
C ARG A 74 -2.40 -14.78 8.50
N PRO A 75 -1.70 -13.69 8.18
CA PRO A 75 -2.24 -12.69 7.31
C PRO A 75 -2.44 -13.18 5.89
N ALA A 76 -3.31 -12.49 5.16
CA ALA A 76 -3.57 -12.81 3.77
C ALA A 76 -2.26 -12.76 2.97
N ARG A 77 -2.17 -13.51 1.88
CA ARG A 77 -0.95 -13.48 1.04
C ARG A 77 -0.63 -12.05 0.59
N ASN A 78 -1.64 -11.23 0.33
CA ASN A 78 -1.53 -9.84 -0.14
C ASN A 78 -1.76 -8.83 0.99
N ASP A 79 -1.53 -9.23 2.24
CA ASP A 79 -1.55 -8.30 3.36
C ASP A 79 -0.18 -7.61 3.43
N ASP A 80 -0.15 -6.30 3.28
CA ASP A 80 1.05 -5.47 3.34
C ASP A 80 1.39 -5.17 4.80
N ILE A 81 1.55 -6.24 5.60
CA ILE A 81 1.95 -6.16 7.02
C ILE A 81 3.44 -5.89 7.06
N GLY A 82 3.81 -4.65 6.78
CA GLY A 82 5.05 -4.09 7.26
C GLY A 82 4.81 -3.56 8.67
N GLU A 83 5.53 -4.11 9.65
CA GLU A 83 5.65 -3.52 11.00
C GLU A 83 6.76 -2.45 11.05
N ASP A 84 7.25 -2.02 9.89
CA ASP A 84 8.36 -1.07 9.79
C ASP A 84 7.84 0.37 9.82
N LEU A 85 7.18 0.75 10.91
CA LEU A 85 6.91 2.16 11.20
C LEU A 85 8.15 2.76 11.85
N TYR A 86 8.91 3.55 11.10
CA TYR A 86 10.07 4.25 11.63
C TYR A 86 9.62 5.54 12.35
N GLU A 87 10.08 5.74 13.59
CA GLU A 87 9.91 7.01 14.27
C GLU A 87 10.74 8.11 13.56
N ASN A 88 10.14 9.28 13.35
CA ASN A 88 10.74 10.48 12.73
C ASN A 88 10.96 10.44 11.20
N VAL A 89 10.23 9.58 10.48
CA VAL A 89 10.23 9.60 9.01
C VAL A 89 8.95 10.29 8.49
N VAL A 90 9.07 11.06 7.41
CA VAL A 90 7.93 11.72 6.74
C VAL A 90 6.87 10.67 6.37
N SER A 91 5.59 10.97 6.57
CA SER A 91 4.51 9.98 6.50
C SER A 91 4.48 9.20 5.18
N ILE A 92 4.86 9.83 4.07
CA ILE A 92 4.88 9.22 2.73
C ILE A 92 5.86 8.04 2.62
N PHE A 93 6.94 8.04 3.41
CA PHE A 93 7.93 6.97 3.43
C PHE A 93 7.63 5.92 4.49
N ASN A 94 6.62 6.15 5.33
CA ASN A 94 6.20 5.23 6.39
C ASN A 94 5.06 4.30 5.94
N TYR A 95 4.78 4.24 4.64
CA TYR A 95 3.78 3.33 4.11
C TYR A 95 4.33 1.89 4.10
N PRO A 96 3.69 0.94 4.83
CA PRO A 96 4.16 -0.42 4.85
C PRO A 96 3.95 -1.06 3.47
N GLY A 97 5.03 -1.53 2.87
CA GLY A 97 5.00 -2.12 1.54
C GLY A 97 5.95 -3.31 1.43
N ARG A 98 5.46 -4.43 0.89
CA ARG A 98 6.31 -5.59 0.63
C ARG A 98 6.64 -5.68 -0.85
N GLY A 99 7.91 -5.42 -1.20
CA GLY A 99 8.41 -5.64 -2.55
C GLY A 99 8.15 -7.08 -3.03
N ARG A 100 7.58 -7.22 -4.23
CA ARG A 100 7.32 -8.52 -4.87
C ARG A 100 8.06 -8.63 -6.19
N GLY A 101 8.67 -9.79 -6.42
CA GLY A 101 9.41 -10.08 -7.65
C GLY A 101 10.91 -9.86 -7.50
N ALA A 102 11.63 -10.03 -8.61
CA ALA A 102 13.06 -9.76 -8.67
C ALA A 102 13.31 -8.24 -8.69
N SER A 103 14.26 -7.78 -7.89
CA SER A 103 14.70 -6.38 -7.94
C SER A 103 15.42 -6.13 -9.26
N THR A 104 15.05 -5.04 -9.94
CA THR A 104 15.80 -4.47 -11.04
C THR A 104 16.53 -3.23 -10.56
N ARG A 105 17.70 -2.93 -11.14
CA ARG A 105 18.39 -1.66 -10.93
C ARG A 105 17.98 -0.72 -12.07
N HIS A 106 17.45 0.45 -11.71
CA HIS A 106 17.13 1.52 -12.65
C HIS A 106 17.90 2.77 -12.22
N TYR A 107 18.59 3.42 -13.16
CA TYR A 107 19.24 4.70 -12.90
C TYR A 107 18.21 5.79 -13.15
N ILE A 108 17.85 6.50 -12.08
CA ILE A 108 16.87 7.59 -12.16
C ILE A 108 17.50 8.76 -12.91
N LEU A 109 16.85 9.19 -13.99
CA LEU A 109 17.26 10.36 -14.77
C LEU A 109 16.91 11.67 -14.05
N GLY A 110 17.55 12.78 -14.41
CA GLY A 110 17.30 14.08 -13.75
C GLY A 110 15.84 14.56 -13.84
N GLU A 111 15.17 14.30 -14.96
CA GLU A 111 13.74 14.60 -15.14
C GLU A 111 12.85 13.70 -14.28
N GLU A 112 13.11 12.39 -14.27
CA GLU A 112 12.39 11.44 -13.42
C GLU A 112 12.54 11.78 -11.94
N LEU A 113 13.75 12.19 -11.52
CA LEU A 113 14.03 12.63 -10.16
C LEU A 113 13.24 13.89 -9.82
N LYS A 114 13.16 14.86 -10.74
CA LYS A 114 12.36 16.08 -10.56
C LYS A 114 10.89 15.73 -10.36
N ILE A 115 10.34 14.85 -11.19
CA ILE A 115 8.94 14.40 -11.11
C ILE A 115 8.69 13.65 -9.78
N ALA A 116 9.59 12.74 -9.40
CA ALA A 116 9.46 12.01 -8.15
C ALA A 116 9.51 12.94 -6.93
N HIS A 117 10.41 13.92 -6.94
CA HIS A 117 10.51 14.93 -5.88
C HIS A 117 9.27 15.80 -5.79
N THR A 118 8.76 16.34 -6.90
CA THR A 118 7.52 17.15 -6.87
C THR A 118 6.35 16.32 -6.37
N TYR A 119 6.22 15.08 -6.86
CA TYR A 119 5.18 14.16 -6.39
C TYR A 119 5.25 13.93 -4.87
N ILE A 120 6.44 13.66 -4.34
CA ILE A 120 6.65 13.47 -2.90
C ILE A 120 6.19 14.71 -2.14
N LEU A 121 6.67 15.90 -2.52
CA LEU A 121 6.36 17.14 -1.82
C LEU A 121 4.85 17.47 -1.82
N MET A 122 4.15 17.21 -2.92
CA MET A 122 2.70 17.48 -3.02
C MET A 122 1.83 16.51 -2.20
N ASN A 123 2.32 15.29 -1.97
CA ASN A 123 1.56 14.24 -1.29
C ASN A 123 1.98 14.05 0.17
N CYS A 124 2.87 14.89 0.70
CA CYS A 124 3.26 14.86 2.11
C CYS A 124 2.34 15.75 2.96
N PRO A 125 1.58 15.18 3.92
CA PRO A 125 0.73 15.94 4.85
C PRO A 125 1.48 17.05 5.59
N GLU A 126 2.74 16.81 5.96
CA GLU A 126 3.59 17.74 6.69
C GLU A 126 3.98 18.97 5.85
N ILE A 127 3.93 18.84 4.52
CA ILE A 127 4.32 19.89 3.57
C ILE A 127 3.11 20.72 3.12
N ILE A 128 1.89 20.23 3.28
CA ILE A 128 0.64 20.93 2.93
C ILE A 128 0.59 22.38 3.45
N PRO A 129 0.98 22.70 4.69
CA PRO A 129 0.96 24.09 5.18
C PRO A 129 1.85 25.02 4.34
N PHE A 130 3.04 24.56 3.95
CA PHE A 130 3.98 25.32 3.13
C PHE A 130 3.49 25.46 1.69
N TYR A 131 2.83 24.43 1.17
CA TYR A 131 2.16 24.50 -0.12
C TYR A 131 1.08 25.60 -0.13
N ASN A 132 0.26 25.66 0.92
CA ASN A 132 -0.77 26.69 1.04
C ASN A 132 -0.16 28.10 1.18
N GLU A 133 0.94 28.26 1.90
CA GLU A 133 1.67 29.53 2.01
C GLU A 133 2.23 29.98 0.66
N PHE A 134 2.83 29.05 -0.10
CA PHE A 134 3.33 29.34 -1.44
C PHE A 134 2.20 29.72 -2.39
N ARG A 135 1.07 28.99 -2.36
CA ARG A 135 -0.11 29.33 -3.17
C ARG A 135 -0.72 30.66 -2.78
N ALA A 136 -0.76 30.99 -1.49
CA ALA A 136 -1.22 32.30 -1.02
C ALA A 136 -0.34 33.44 -1.52
N SER A 137 0.98 33.23 -1.67
CA SER A 137 1.88 34.22 -2.28
C SER A 137 1.65 34.44 -3.78
N LEU A 138 0.92 33.54 -4.44
CA LEU A 138 0.60 33.57 -5.87
C LEU A 138 -0.86 33.96 -6.14
N SER A 139 -1.61 34.45 -5.14
CA SER A 139 -3.06 34.68 -5.24
C SER A 139 -3.48 35.73 -6.28
N GLU A 140 -2.54 36.49 -6.83
CA GLU A 140 -2.79 37.51 -7.86
C GLU A 140 -2.82 36.93 -9.29
N LEU A 141 -2.45 35.66 -9.47
CA LEU A 141 -2.37 35.00 -10.78
C LEU A 141 -3.61 34.12 -11.07
N PRO A 142 -3.97 33.90 -12.34
CA PRO A 142 -5.03 32.97 -12.71
C PRO A 142 -4.65 31.53 -12.36
N ASP A 143 -5.61 30.73 -11.87
CA ASP A 143 -5.38 29.35 -11.37
C ASP A 143 -4.62 28.45 -12.38
N ASN A 144 -4.85 28.61 -13.69
CA ASN A 144 -4.17 27.83 -14.72
C ASN A 144 -2.65 28.07 -14.80
N GLU A 145 -2.17 29.25 -14.39
CA GLU A 145 -0.74 29.57 -14.32
C GLU A 145 -0.11 29.12 -12.99
N ILE A 146 -0.92 29.04 -11.94
CA ILE A 146 -0.49 28.62 -10.60
C ILE A 146 0.03 27.18 -10.64
N ASP A 147 -0.69 26.25 -11.29
CA ASP A 147 -0.28 24.84 -11.33
C ASP A 147 1.09 24.65 -12.01
N GLY A 148 1.36 25.37 -13.11
CA GLY A 148 2.65 25.32 -13.79
C GLY A 148 3.80 25.93 -12.97
N LEU A 149 3.52 26.99 -12.19
CA LEU A 149 4.48 27.60 -11.28
C LEU A 149 4.76 26.73 -10.07
N VAL A 150 3.73 26.06 -9.55
CA VAL A 150 3.83 25.09 -8.47
C VAL A 150 4.76 23.93 -8.88
N ASP A 151 4.53 23.33 -10.05
CA ASP A 151 5.37 22.22 -10.53
C ASP A 151 6.82 22.62 -10.80
N SER A 152 7.05 23.87 -11.18
CA SER A 152 8.38 24.35 -11.57
C SER A 152 9.18 24.97 -10.44
N HIS A 153 8.53 25.62 -9.46
CA HIS A 153 9.20 26.50 -8.49
C HIS A 153 8.91 26.14 -7.02
N PHE A 154 7.88 25.34 -6.72
CA PHE A 154 7.59 25.00 -5.32
C PHE A 154 8.75 24.26 -4.65
N ALA A 155 9.36 23.30 -5.34
CA ALA A 155 10.46 22.51 -4.78
C ALA A 155 11.70 23.36 -4.45
N THR A 156 12.04 24.33 -5.31
CA THR A 156 13.17 25.25 -5.08
C THR A 156 12.86 26.25 -3.99
N TRP A 157 11.63 26.79 -3.96
CA TRP A 157 11.16 27.68 -2.91
C TRP A 157 11.14 27.00 -1.54
N TYR A 158 10.59 25.78 -1.45
CA TYR A 158 10.53 25.01 -0.22
C TYR A 158 11.93 24.72 0.32
N LYS A 159 12.88 24.33 -0.56
CA LYS A 159 14.29 24.16 -0.20
C LYS A 159 14.87 25.42 0.43
N TYR A 160 14.59 26.60 -0.12
CA TYR A 160 15.05 27.87 0.43
C TYR A 160 14.41 28.16 1.81
N GLN A 161 13.12 27.90 1.98
CA GLN A 161 12.45 28.08 3.28
C GLN A 161 13.07 27.20 4.36
N VAL A 162 13.34 25.92 4.06
CA VAL A 162 13.99 25.01 5.02
C VAL A 162 15.36 25.54 5.46
N TYR A 163 16.19 26.02 4.52
CA TYR A 163 17.48 26.63 4.88
C TYR A 163 17.33 27.87 5.76
N ARG A 164 16.35 28.73 5.45
CA ARG A 164 16.06 29.92 6.25
C ARG A 164 15.65 29.55 7.67
N TYR A 165 14.75 28.59 7.85
CA TYR A 165 14.34 28.11 9.18
C TYR A 165 15.51 27.50 9.96
N GLN A 166 16.37 26.71 9.32
CA GLN A 166 17.57 26.13 9.97
C GLN A 166 18.56 27.20 10.44
N GLN A 167 18.82 28.23 9.62
CA GLN A 167 19.70 29.35 10.03
C GLN A 167 19.10 30.14 11.19
N THR A 168 17.79 30.38 11.17
CA THR A 168 17.10 31.11 12.24
C THR A 168 17.15 30.35 13.57
N LEU A 169 16.97 29.02 13.53
CA LEU A 169 17.13 28.15 14.69
C LEU A 169 18.56 28.15 15.22
N TYR A 170 19.56 28.07 14.34
CA TYR A 170 20.97 28.11 14.73
C TYR A 170 21.35 29.43 15.42
N ILE A 171 20.89 30.58 14.89
CA ILE A 171 21.10 31.91 15.47
C ILE A 171 20.37 32.04 16.82
N SER A 172 19.16 31.47 16.94
CA SER A 172 18.41 31.50 18.21
C SER A 172 19.10 30.67 19.31
N LEU A 173 19.65 29.50 18.96
CA LEU A 173 20.37 28.64 19.90
C LEU A 173 21.74 29.22 20.28
N SER A 174 22.45 29.89 19.36
CA SER A 174 23.71 30.58 19.65
C SER A 174 23.56 31.85 20.47
N ASN A 175 22.35 32.39 20.60
CA ASN A 175 22.05 33.54 21.47
C ASN A 175 21.55 33.13 22.87
N ILE A 176 21.33 31.82 23.10
CA ILE A 176 20.89 31.25 24.39
C ILE A 176 22.09 30.68 25.18
N PHE A 177 23.25 30.50 24.54
CA PHE A 177 24.54 30.16 25.16
C PHE A 177 25.53 31.32 25.01
#